data_AF-A0A937W7Y8-F1
#
_entry.id   AF-A0A937W7Y8-F1
#
_cell.length_a   1.000
_cell.length_b   1.000
_cell.length_c   1.000
_cell.angle_alpha   90.00
_cell.angle_beta   90.00
_cell.angle_gamma   90.00
#
_symmetry.space_group_name_H-M   'P 1'
#
loop_
_entity.id
_entity.type
_entity.pdbx_description
1 polymer ?
#
loop_
_entity_poly.entity_id
_entity_poly.type
_entity_poly.pdbx_seq_one_letter_code
_entity_poly.pdbx_strand_id
1 'polypeptide(L)'
;MTRIILSIICLCVALVIVACGGVNKLAANIIYDARTQIATAEKVGAKQTTLNEFRDAENLLAEAEAVLDKGDDDEAYRIGMKAYLMARYAEVLAAKKRAEWNANVAESELKEAQQAEEKARIDRGQAEEELNALEGD
;
A
#
# COMPACT_ATOMS: atom_id res chain seq x y z
N MET A 1 -36.33 46.10 22.79
CA MET A 1 -35.48 46.05 21.58
C MET A 1 -34.05 45.60 21.86
N THR A 2 -33.36 46.13 22.87
CA THR A 2 -31.97 45.74 23.24
C THR A 2 -31.76 44.26 23.57
N ARG A 3 -32.74 43.59 24.21
CA ARG A 3 -32.66 42.15 24.53
C ARG A 3 -32.70 41.22 23.31
N ILE A 4 -33.43 41.62 22.26
CA ILE A 4 -33.55 40.83 21.02
C ILE A 4 -32.25 40.92 20.23
N ILE A 5 -31.66 42.12 20.16
CA ILE A 5 -30.38 42.37 19.48
C ILE A 5 -29.25 41.56 20.13
N LEU A 6 -29.18 41.52 21.47
CA LEU A 6 -28.17 40.73 22.19
C LEU A 6 -28.32 39.22 21.92
N SER A 7 -29.56 38.72 21.85
CA SER A 7 -29.83 37.31 21.57
C SER A 7 -29.43 36.90 20.14
N ILE A 8 -29.63 37.78 19.16
CA ILE A 8 -29.23 37.54 17.77
C ILE A 8 -27.70 37.52 17.64
N ILE A 9 -27.01 38.44 18.32
CA ILE A 9 -25.54 38.49 18.31
C ILE A 9 -24.94 37.22 18.94
N CYS A 10 -25.48 36.76 20.07
CA CYS A 10 -25.03 35.50 20.69
C CYS A 10 -25.25 34.28 19.77
N LEU A 11 -26.38 34.23 19.06
CA LEU A 11 -26.68 33.15 18.12
C LEU A 11 -25.71 33.16 16.93
N CYS A 12 -25.40 34.33 16.38
CA CYS A 12 -24.44 34.44 15.28
C CYS A 12 -23.03 34.01 15.72
N VAL A 13 -22.58 34.39 16.92
CA VAL A 13 -21.28 33.96 17.45
C VAL A 13 -21.25 32.44 17.67
N ALA A 14 -22.31 31.85 18.19
CA ALA A 14 -22.41 30.40 18.37
C ALA A 14 -22.34 29.64 17.04
N LEU A 15 -22.97 30.16 15.97
CA LEU A 15 -22.95 29.55 14.64
C LEU A 15 -21.56 29.60 13.98
N VAL A 16 -20.80 30.68 14.17
CA VAL A 16 -19.42 30.79 13.66
C VAL A 16 -18.49 29.79 14.34
N ILE A 17 -18.64 29.56 15.65
CA ILE A 17 -17.82 28.60 16.40
C ILE A 17 -18.11 27.16 15.94
N VAL A 18 -19.36 26.81 15.66
CA VAL A 18 -19.75 25.47 15.19
C VAL A 18 -19.26 25.20 13.77
N ALA A 19 -19.21 26.22 12.89
CA ALA A 19 -18.73 26.08 11.52
C ALA A 19 -17.21 25.81 11.43
N CYS A 20 -16.41 26.40 12.33
CA CYS A 20 -14.96 26.11 12.41
C CYS A 20 -14.64 24.70 12.97
N GLY A 21 -15.51 24.13 13.80
CA GLY A 21 -15.25 22.81 14.42
C GLY A 21 -15.41 21.59 13.50
N GLY A 22 -16.05 21.75 12.34
CA GLY A 22 -16.27 20.66 11.39
C GLY A 22 -15.08 20.34 10.48
N VAL A 23 -14.32 21.37 10.07
CA VAL A 23 -13.21 21.27 9.11
C VAL A 23 -12.00 20.59 9.74
N ASN A 24 -11.71 20.93 10.99
CA ASN A 24 -10.61 20.36 11.78
C ASN A 24 -10.71 18.82 11.93
N LYS A 25 -11.95 18.29 12.01
CA LYS A 25 -12.18 16.83 12.09
C LYS A 25 -11.84 16.11 10.79
N LEU A 26 -12.02 16.75 9.64
CA LEU A 26 -11.78 16.11 8.34
C LEU A 26 -10.28 15.93 8.09
N ALA A 27 -9.48 16.96 8.38
CA ALA A 27 -8.02 16.90 8.29
C ALA A 27 -7.41 15.85 9.24
N ALA A 28 -7.85 15.85 10.50
CA ALA A 28 -7.39 14.87 11.48
C ALA A 28 -7.72 13.42 11.07
N ASN A 29 -8.92 13.18 10.53
CA ASN A 29 -9.33 11.85 10.06
C ASN A 29 -8.46 11.36 8.88
N ILE A 30 -8.22 12.19 7.86
CA ILE A 30 -7.42 11.74 6.72
C ILE A 30 -5.95 11.51 7.10
N ILE A 31 -5.41 12.27 8.04
CA ILE A 31 -4.05 12.05 8.59
C ILE A 31 -3.99 10.71 9.35
N TYR A 32 -5.02 10.38 10.12
CA TYR A 32 -5.14 9.08 10.76
C TYR A 32 -5.23 7.93 9.74
N ASP A 33 -6.02 8.10 8.68
CA ASP A 33 -6.13 7.12 7.60
C ASP A 33 -4.80 6.93 6.86
N ALA A 34 -4.08 8.03 6.59
CA ALA A 34 -2.74 8.00 6.00
C ALA A 34 -1.74 7.24 6.88
N ARG A 35 -1.71 7.49 8.20
CA ARG A 35 -0.89 6.72 9.16
C ARG A 35 -1.20 5.23 9.10
N THR A 36 -2.48 4.88 9.15
CA THR A 36 -2.93 3.49 9.11
C THR A 36 -2.51 2.81 7.81
N GLN A 37 -2.63 3.53 6.70
CA GLN A 37 -2.28 3.02 5.38
C GLN A 37 -0.76 2.87 5.19
N ILE A 38 0.06 3.76 5.74
CA ILE A 38 1.52 3.62 5.78
C ILE A 38 1.90 2.35 6.56
N ALA A 39 1.27 2.10 7.70
CA ALA A 39 1.49 0.86 8.46
C ALA A 39 1.08 -0.40 7.67
N THR A 40 0.01 -0.33 6.88
CA THR A 40 -0.38 -1.41 5.95
C THR A 40 0.68 -1.61 4.85
N ALA A 41 1.17 -0.54 4.25
CA ALA A 41 2.24 -0.59 3.25
C ALA A 41 3.53 -1.21 3.83
N GLU A 42 3.90 -0.86 5.07
CA GLU A 42 5.07 -1.43 5.74
C GLU A 42 4.90 -2.94 5.97
N LYS A 43 3.71 -3.40 6.40
CA LYS A 43 3.42 -4.83 6.61
C LYS A 43 3.57 -5.68 5.35
N VAL A 44 3.30 -5.13 4.17
CA VAL A 44 3.50 -5.83 2.89
C VAL A 44 4.93 -5.72 2.35
N GLY A 45 5.83 -5.03 3.07
CA GLY A 45 7.24 -4.90 2.72
C GLY A 45 7.56 -3.71 1.82
N ALA A 46 6.71 -2.68 1.77
CA ALA A 46 6.93 -1.49 0.95
C ALA A 46 8.23 -0.76 1.32
N LYS A 47 8.58 -0.73 2.61
CA LYS A 47 9.81 -0.11 3.10
C LYS A 47 11.09 -0.72 2.50
N GLN A 48 11.07 -1.99 2.11
CA GLN A 48 12.21 -2.69 1.51
C GLN A 48 12.13 -2.72 -0.02
N THR A 49 10.93 -2.82 -0.57
CA THR A 49 10.73 -3.08 -2.01
C THR A 49 10.35 -1.84 -2.81
N THR A 50 9.79 -0.82 -2.19
CA THR A 50 9.27 0.43 -2.79
C THR A 50 9.64 1.64 -1.92
N LEU A 51 10.93 1.70 -1.55
CA LEU A 51 11.45 2.63 -0.55
C LEU A 51 11.13 4.11 -0.87
N ASN A 52 11.21 4.51 -2.14
CA ASN A 52 11.00 5.91 -2.53
C ASN A 52 9.55 6.31 -2.30
N GLU A 53 8.60 5.53 -2.82
CA GLU A 53 7.16 5.77 -2.65
C GLU A 53 6.74 5.71 -1.18
N PHE A 54 7.31 4.77 -0.42
CA PHE A 54 7.08 4.66 1.02
C PHE A 54 7.57 5.90 1.77
N ARG A 55 8.79 6.38 1.47
CA ARG A 55 9.34 7.59 2.09
C ARG A 55 8.59 8.86 1.70
N ASP A 56 8.14 8.95 0.46
CA ASP A 56 7.33 10.08 0.00
C ASP A 56 6.01 10.14 0.76
N ALA A 57 5.37 8.98 1.03
CA ALA A 57 4.19 8.93 1.88
C ALA A 57 4.46 9.39 3.32
N GLU A 58 5.57 8.95 3.94
CA GLU A 58 5.97 9.40 5.28
C GLU A 58 6.26 10.91 5.34
N ASN A 59 6.95 11.44 4.33
CA ASN A 59 7.26 12.87 4.24
C ASN A 59 5.98 13.70 4.11
N LEU A 60 5.06 13.30 3.23
CA LEU A 60 3.77 13.96 3.05
C LEU A 60 2.92 13.90 4.33
N LEU A 61 2.95 12.78 5.05
CA LEU A 61 2.26 12.67 6.34
C LEU A 61 2.82 13.67 7.35
N ALA A 62 4.14 13.73 7.50
CA ALA A 62 4.79 14.66 8.42
C ALA A 62 4.49 16.13 8.04
N GLU A 63 4.43 16.44 6.75
CA GLU A 63 4.04 17.76 6.25
C GLU A 63 2.57 18.07 6.59
N ALA A 64 1.66 17.12 6.38
CA ALA A 64 0.24 17.29 6.71
C ALA A 64 0.02 17.58 8.20
N GLU A 65 0.75 16.87 9.07
CA GLU A 65 0.72 17.09 10.53
C GLU A 65 1.25 18.47 10.90
N ALA A 66 2.38 18.88 10.32
CA ALA A 66 2.95 20.20 10.57
C ALA A 66 2.05 21.35 10.06
N VAL A 67 1.25 21.12 9.03
CA VAL A 67 0.27 22.08 8.52
C VAL A 67 -0.99 22.11 9.40
N LEU A 68 -1.45 20.96 9.88
CA LEU A 68 -2.58 20.89 10.83
C LEU A 68 -2.24 21.61 12.14
N ASP A 69 -1.02 21.44 12.65
CA ASP A 69 -0.55 22.11 13.87
C ASP A 69 -0.52 23.64 13.73
N LYS A 70 -0.43 24.16 12.49
CA LYS A 70 -0.51 25.60 12.19
C LYS A 70 -1.95 26.10 12.03
N GLY A 71 -2.94 25.20 12.06
CA GLY A 71 -4.37 25.50 11.93
C GLY A 71 -4.86 25.66 10.49
N ASP A 72 -4.08 25.25 9.49
CA ASP A 72 -4.54 25.22 8.09
C ASP A 72 -5.15 23.84 7.77
N ASP A 73 -6.39 23.64 8.22
CA ASP A 73 -7.09 22.35 8.10
C ASP A 73 -7.29 21.93 6.63
N ASP A 74 -7.53 22.87 5.72
CA ASP A 74 -7.79 22.57 4.30
C ASP A 74 -6.50 22.13 3.59
N GLU A 75 -5.37 22.79 3.85
CA GLU A 75 -4.09 22.36 3.31
C GLU A 75 -3.64 21.03 3.93
N ALA A 76 -3.78 20.87 5.25
CA ALA A 76 -3.50 19.62 5.95
C ALA A 76 -4.30 18.45 5.37
N TYR A 77 -5.59 18.66 5.10
CA TYR A 77 -6.45 17.65 4.47
C TYR A 77 -5.94 17.25 3.08
N ARG A 78 -5.59 18.22 2.23
CA ARG A 78 -5.08 17.94 0.88
C ARG A 78 -3.77 17.17 0.91
N ILE A 79 -2.85 17.54 1.80
CA ILE A 79 -1.54 16.87 1.93
C ILE A 79 -1.74 15.47 2.54
N GLY A 80 -2.58 15.33 3.57
CA GLY A 80 -2.93 14.04 4.16
C GLY A 80 -3.55 13.07 3.15
N MET A 81 -4.40 13.56 2.25
CA MET A 81 -4.94 12.76 1.14
C MET A 81 -3.83 12.27 0.19
N LYS A 82 -2.85 13.14 -0.14
CA LYS A 82 -1.69 12.74 -0.95
C LYS A 82 -0.87 11.67 -0.23
N ALA A 83 -0.62 11.83 1.07
CA ALA A 83 0.10 10.86 1.88
C ALA A 83 -0.60 9.49 1.86
N TYR A 84 -1.92 9.47 2.07
CA TYR A 84 -2.74 8.26 2.00
C TYR A 84 -2.65 7.58 0.63
N LEU A 85 -2.82 8.33 -0.47
CA LEU A 85 -2.76 7.77 -1.82
C LEU A 85 -1.37 7.25 -2.17
N MET A 86 -0.31 7.95 -1.76
CA MET A 86 1.07 7.50 -1.97
C MET A 86 1.36 6.23 -1.18
N ALA A 87 0.87 6.13 0.06
CA ALA A 87 1.00 4.92 0.87
C ALA A 87 0.27 3.71 0.24
N ARG A 88 -0.93 3.91 -0.31
CA ARG A 88 -1.64 2.86 -1.08
C ARG A 88 -0.86 2.45 -2.32
N TYR A 89 -0.27 3.41 -3.02
CA TYR A 89 0.54 3.11 -4.20
C TYR A 89 1.77 2.27 -3.83
N ALA A 90 2.47 2.64 -2.76
CA ALA A 90 3.61 1.89 -2.24
C ALA A 90 3.21 0.45 -1.85
N GLU A 91 2.06 0.26 -1.20
CA GLU A 91 1.51 -1.05 -0.84
C GLU A 91 1.28 -1.92 -2.09
N VAL A 92 0.54 -1.41 -3.08
CA VAL A 92 0.19 -2.15 -4.29
C VAL A 92 1.46 -2.50 -5.08
N LEU A 93 2.40 -1.58 -5.18
CA LEU A 93 3.65 -1.82 -5.88
C LEU A 93 4.53 -2.87 -5.17
N ALA A 94 4.55 -2.88 -3.83
CA ALA A 94 5.23 -3.90 -3.05
C ALA A 94 4.60 -5.29 -3.25
N ALA A 95 3.26 -5.37 -3.20
CA ALA A 95 2.52 -6.59 -3.46
C ALA A 95 2.78 -7.12 -4.88
N LYS A 96 2.81 -6.22 -5.89
CA LYS A 96 3.15 -6.55 -7.27
C LYS A 96 4.55 -7.15 -7.38
N LYS A 97 5.57 -6.49 -6.81
CA LYS A 97 6.96 -6.98 -6.84
C LYS A 97 7.09 -8.36 -6.19
N ARG A 98 6.36 -8.61 -5.10
CA ARG A 98 6.31 -9.93 -4.45
C ARG A 98 5.68 -10.99 -5.35
N ALA A 99 4.59 -10.66 -6.03
CA ALA A 99 3.94 -11.57 -6.97
C ALA A 99 4.86 -11.91 -8.16
N GLU A 100 5.56 -10.91 -8.72
CA GLU A 100 6.55 -11.12 -9.79
C GLU A 100 7.69 -12.02 -9.33
N TRP A 101 8.22 -11.81 -8.12
CA TRP A 101 9.26 -12.67 -7.56
C TRP A 101 8.78 -14.13 -7.41
N ASN A 102 7.59 -14.35 -6.84
CA ASN A 102 7.00 -15.69 -6.71
C ASN A 102 6.79 -16.36 -8.07
N ALA A 103 6.34 -15.60 -9.08
CA ALA A 103 6.13 -16.12 -10.42
C ALA A 103 7.45 -16.58 -11.06
N ASN A 104 8.52 -15.79 -10.92
CA ASN A 104 9.84 -16.16 -11.43
C ASN A 104 10.41 -17.41 -10.74
N VAL A 105 10.21 -17.55 -9.43
CA VAL A 105 10.61 -18.76 -8.69
C VAL A 105 9.85 -19.98 -9.20
N ALA A 106 8.53 -19.89 -9.32
CA ALA A 106 7.71 -20.98 -9.83
C ALA A 106 8.05 -21.36 -11.29
N GLU A 107 8.37 -20.39 -12.13
CA GLU A 107 8.83 -20.65 -13.50
C GLU A 107 10.17 -21.40 -13.52
N SER A 108 11.11 -21.02 -12.63
CA SER A 108 12.39 -21.73 -12.49
C SER A 108 12.18 -23.18 -12.03
N GLU A 109 11.38 -23.40 -11.00
CA GLU A 109 11.07 -24.73 -10.48
C GLU A 109 10.38 -25.61 -11.54
N LEU A 110 9.44 -25.03 -12.31
CA LEU A 110 8.77 -25.74 -13.40
C LEU A 110 9.75 -26.17 -14.49
N LYS A 111 10.69 -25.28 -14.86
CA LYS A 111 11.71 -25.59 -15.86
C LYS A 111 12.64 -26.71 -15.40
N GLU A 112 13.05 -26.70 -14.13
CA GLU A 112 13.86 -27.76 -13.54
C GLU A 112 13.11 -29.11 -13.54
N ALA A 113 11.82 -29.10 -13.18
CA ALA A 113 10.99 -30.30 -13.22
C ALA A 113 10.84 -30.87 -14.64
N GLN A 114 10.63 -30.02 -15.64
CA GLN A 114 10.55 -30.43 -17.05
C GLN A 114 11.87 -31.03 -17.56
N GLN A 115 13.01 -30.47 -17.15
CA GLN A 115 14.32 -31.03 -17.51
C GLN A 115 14.55 -32.40 -16.85
N ALA A 116 14.13 -32.56 -15.59
CA ALA A 116 14.21 -33.83 -14.89
C ALA A 116 13.30 -34.90 -15.51
N GLU A 117 12.08 -34.53 -15.91
CA GLU A 117 11.14 -35.42 -16.62
C GLU A 117 11.71 -35.87 -17.97
N GLU A 118 12.22 -34.93 -18.77
CA GLU A 118 12.84 -35.23 -20.06
C GLU A 118 13.99 -36.22 -19.91
N LYS A 119 14.87 -35.97 -18.94
CA LYS A 119 15.98 -36.87 -18.63
C LYS A 119 15.51 -38.26 -18.23
N ALA A 120 14.54 -38.35 -17.32
CA ALA A 120 13.98 -39.63 -16.90
C ALA A 120 13.33 -40.40 -18.07
N ARG A 121 12.71 -39.69 -19.03
CA ARG A 121 12.16 -40.30 -20.24
C ARG A 121 13.25 -40.89 -21.13
N ILE A 122 14.35 -40.15 -21.33
CA ILE A 122 15.52 -40.61 -22.10
C ILE A 122 16.15 -41.84 -21.42
N ASP A 123 16.43 -41.74 -20.11
CA ASP A 123 17.04 -42.82 -19.33
C ASP A 123 16.17 -44.09 -19.37
N ARG A 124 14.84 -43.95 -19.28
CA ARG A 124 13.91 -45.09 -19.42
C ARG A 124 13.97 -45.71 -20.81
N GLY A 125 13.98 -44.90 -21.87
CA GLY A 125 14.08 -45.40 -23.24
C GLY A 125 15.37 -46.20 -23.48
N GLN A 126 16.50 -45.71 -22.95
CA GLN A 126 17.78 -46.42 -23.02
C GLN A 126 17.74 -47.76 -22.26
N ALA A 127 17.17 -47.77 -21.03
CA ALA A 127 17.04 -49.00 -20.26
C ALA A 127 16.13 -50.03 -20.95
N GLU A 128 15.05 -49.59 -21.60
CA GLU A 128 14.15 -50.46 -22.39
C GLU A 128 14.88 -51.04 -23.63
N GLU A 129 15.69 -50.24 -24.33
CA GLU A 129 16.52 -50.70 -25.45
C GLU A 129 17.56 -51.75 -25.00
N GLU A 130 18.26 -51.49 -23.89
CA GLU A 130 19.23 -52.44 -23.31
C GLU A 130 18.56 -53.77 -22.92
N LEU A 131 17.37 -53.71 -22.32
CA LEU A 131 16.64 -54.91 -21.91
C LEU A 131 16.19 -55.76 -23.12
N ASN A 132 15.67 -55.12 -24.16
CA ASN A 132 15.29 -55.80 -25.41
C ASN A 132 16.50 -56.46 -26.10
N ALA A 133 17.69 -55.86 -26.03
CA ALA A 133 18.90 -56.43 -26.60
C ALA A 133 19.35 -57.71 -25.85
N LEU A 134 19.08 -57.79 -24.54
CA LEU A 134 19.40 -58.97 -23.72
C LEU A 134 18.40 -60.12 -23.87
N GLU A 135 17.15 -59.82 -24.24
CA GLU A 135 16.09 -60.84 -24.44
C GLU A 135 16.03 -61.36 -25.88
N GLY A 136 16.70 -60.70 -26.83
CA GLY A 136 16.73 -61.05 -28.26
C GLY A 136 17.86 -62.00 -28.70
N ASP A 137 18.76 -62.37 -27.79
CA ASP A 137 19.82 -63.38 -27.94
C ASP A 137 19.42 -64.70 -27.24
#